data_AF-A0A1M6VSD2-F1
#
_entry.id   AF-A0A1M6VSD2-F1
#
_cell.length_a   1.000
_cell.length_b   1.000
_cell.length_c   1.000
_cell.angle_alpha   90.00
_cell.angle_beta   90.00
_cell.angle_gamma   90.00
#
_symmetry.space_group_name_H-M   'P 1'
#
loop_
_entity.id
_entity.type
_entity.pdbx_description
1 polymer ?
#
loop_
_entity_poly.entity_id
_entity_poly.type
_entity_poly.pdbx_seq_one_letter_code
_entity_poly.pdbx_strand_id
1 'polypeptide(L)'
;MTSKEYTEYDRLTHEMELHFIAFTPQFMGYCEDVIFSEEIAELSYFCFHFYNDNYLSHLYQKLSHRIERLYKKIDSEQFPDLSNGFANLLIYLKEPIARENDLEYKAENFAYWRNQIVQDTSLAHNGGFRKYLVTL
;
A
#
# COMPACT_ATOMS: atom_id res chain seq x y z
N MET A 1 16.03 12.96 -1.63
CA MET A 1 15.80 12.73 -3.07
C MET A 1 16.23 13.92 -3.91
N THR A 2 16.99 13.67 -4.99
CA THR A 2 17.51 14.70 -5.90
C THR A 2 16.61 14.91 -7.13
N SER A 3 16.77 16.02 -7.85
CA SER A 3 16.03 16.28 -9.11
C SER A 3 16.21 15.16 -10.16
N LYS A 4 17.38 14.49 -10.19
CA LYS A 4 17.63 13.37 -11.09
C LYS A 4 16.82 12.13 -10.72
N GLU A 5 16.64 11.90 -9.42
CA GLU A 5 15.83 10.78 -8.92
C GLU A 5 14.34 10.99 -9.17
N TYR A 6 13.85 12.23 -9.08
CA TYR A 6 12.49 12.55 -9.52
C TYR A 6 12.28 12.25 -11.00
N THR A 7 13.22 12.65 -11.87
CA THR A 7 13.13 12.32 -13.30
C THR A 7 13.15 10.82 -13.56
N GLU A 8 13.95 10.07 -12.79
CA GLU A 8 14.01 8.61 -12.91
C GLU A 8 12.73 7.94 -12.38
N TYR A 9 12.16 8.44 -11.29
CA TYR A 9 10.85 8.04 -10.79
C TYR A 9 9.78 8.20 -11.86
N ASP A 10 9.66 9.39 -12.47
CA ASP A 10 8.69 9.68 -13.52
C ASP A 10 8.85 8.74 -14.71
N ARG A 11 10.10 8.48 -15.12
CA ARG A 11 10.42 7.55 -16.22
C ARG A 11 9.99 6.11 -15.91
N LEU A 12 10.19 5.66 -14.67
CA LEU A 12 9.86 4.29 -14.25
C LEU A 12 8.36 4.07 -14.06
N THR A 13 7.66 5.10 -13.57
CA THR A 13 6.24 5.06 -13.23
C THR A 13 5.32 5.53 -14.34
N HIS A 14 5.86 6.05 -15.45
CA HIS A 14 5.08 6.46 -16.62
C HIS A 14 3.99 5.44 -16.99
N GLU A 15 2.76 5.92 -17.15
CA GLU A 15 1.53 5.16 -17.46
C GLU A 15 1.04 4.21 -16.35
N MET A 16 1.68 4.17 -15.18
CA MET A 16 1.20 3.30 -14.08
C MET A 16 -0.16 3.70 -13.53
N GLU A 17 -0.49 4.99 -13.55
CA GLU A 17 -1.79 5.48 -13.09
C GLU A 17 -2.96 4.85 -13.88
N LEU A 18 -2.73 4.49 -15.14
CA LEU A 18 -3.74 3.87 -16.02
C LEU A 18 -4.01 2.40 -15.66
N HIS A 19 -3.09 1.75 -14.94
CA HIS A 19 -3.15 0.32 -14.63
C HIS A 19 -3.77 0.00 -13.26
N PHE A 20 -3.95 1.01 -12.40
CA PHE A 20 -4.30 0.83 -10.99
C PHE A 20 -5.46 1.71 -10.51
N ILE A 21 -6.32 2.17 -11.42
CA ILE A 21 -7.47 3.06 -11.15
C ILE A 21 -8.46 2.55 -10.09
N ALA A 22 -8.42 1.25 -9.78
CA ALA A 22 -9.27 0.64 -8.77
C ALA A 22 -8.83 0.95 -7.33
N PHE A 23 -7.60 1.44 -7.12
CA PHE A 23 -7.17 1.94 -5.81
C PHE A 23 -7.62 3.38 -5.61
N THR A 24 -7.87 3.73 -4.34
CA THR A 24 -8.23 5.10 -4.01
C THR A 24 -7.04 6.03 -4.29
N PRO A 25 -7.29 7.26 -4.75
CA PRO A 25 -6.23 8.26 -4.90
C PRO A 25 -5.41 8.46 -3.62
N GLN A 26 -6.06 8.37 -2.45
CA GLN A 26 -5.40 8.46 -1.15
C GLN A 26 -4.37 7.35 -0.93
N PHE A 27 -4.69 6.08 -1.25
CA PHE A 27 -3.73 4.99 -1.09
C PHE A 27 -2.55 5.12 -2.05
N MET A 28 -2.81 5.53 -3.30
CA MET A 28 -1.74 5.78 -4.27
C MET A 28 -0.85 6.94 -3.83
N GLY A 29 -1.43 8.00 -3.24
CA GLY A 29 -0.69 9.09 -2.61
C GLY A 29 0.23 8.59 -1.49
N TYR A 30 -0.29 7.81 -0.55
CA TYR A 30 0.55 7.24 0.52
C TYR A 30 1.69 6.35 0.00
N CYS A 31 1.47 5.62 -1.09
CA CYS A 31 2.54 4.85 -1.72
C CYS A 31 3.65 5.75 -2.27
N GLU A 32 3.26 6.88 -2.88
CA GLU A 32 4.17 7.89 -3.40
C GLU A 32 4.92 8.63 -2.27
N ASP A 33 4.22 9.03 -1.22
CA ASP A 33 4.79 9.68 -0.03
C ASP A 33 5.89 8.81 0.60
N VAL A 34 5.65 7.50 0.74
CA VAL A 34 6.66 6.54 1.23
C VAL A 34 7.86 6.42 0.30
N ILE A 35 7.66 6.44 -1.02
CA ILE A 35 8.77 6.47 -1.99
C ILE A 35 9.61 7.75 -1.77
N PHE A 36 8.96 8.86 -1.46
CA PHE A 36 9.64 10.13 -1.15
C PHE A 36 10.08 10.28 0.31
N SER A 37 10.19 9.14 1.02
CA SER A 37 10.73 9.03 2.39
C SER A 37 9.88 9.69 3.47
N GLU A 38 8.58 9.79 3.26
CA GLU A 38 7.62 10.11 4.31
C GLU A 38 7.14 8.83 5.02
N GLU A 39 6.99 8.89 6.34
CA GLU A 39 6.45 7.78 7.10
C GLU A 39 4.93 7.93 7.20
N ILE A 40 4.18 6.98 6.62
CA ILE A 40 2.72 6.96 6.66
C ILE A 40 2.27 5.82 7.58
N ALA A 41 1.98 6.17 8.84
CA ALA A 41 1.57 5.21 9.85
C ALA A 41 0.31 4.43 9.43
N GLU A 42 -0.60 5.05 8.68
CA GLU A 42 -1.83 4.39 8.25
C GLU A 42 -1.63 3.37 7.13
N LEU A 43 -0.53 3.43 6.38
CA LEU A 43 -0.36 2.64 5.15
C LEU A 43 -0.43 1.13 5.41
N SER A 44 0.12 0.65 6.52
CA SER A 44 0.03 -0.76 6.93
C SER A 44 -1.43 -1.23 7.03
N TYR A 45 -2.33 -0.41 7.56
CA TYR A 45 -3.76 -0.76 7.68
C TYR A 45 -4.45 -0.83 6.32
N PHE A 46 -4.10 0.06 5.38
CA PHE A 46 -4.59 0.00 3.99
C PHE A 46 -4.08 -1.25 3.27
N CYS A 47 -2.79 -1.55 3.39
CA CYS A 47 -2.17 -2.75 2.84
C CYS A 47 -2.87 -4.02 3.35
N PHE A 48 -3.11 -4.11 4.66
CA PHE A 48 -3.87 -5.21 5.25
C PHE A 48 -5.29 -5.31 4.69
N HIS A 49 -5.99 -4.17 4.59
CA HIS A 49 -7.36 -4.15 4.09
C HIS A 49 -7.45 -4.68 2.66
N PHE A 50 -6.64 -4.14 1.75
CA PHE A 50 -6.66 -4.51 0.34
C PHE A 50 -6.20 -5.95 0.13
N TYR A 51 -5.18 -6.41 0.86
CA TYR A 51 -4.73 -7.80 0.77
C TYR A 51 -5.83 -8.80 1.18
N ASN A 52 -6.62 -8.47 2.20
CA ASN A 52 -7.72 -9.30 2.70
C ASN A 52 -9.08 -8.95 2.09
N ASP A 53 -9.14 -8.11 1.06
CA ASP A 53 -10.38 -7.76 0.38
C ASP A 53 -10.68 -8.72 -0.77
N ASN A 54 -11.91 -9.25 -0.80
CA ASN A 54 -12.32 -10.25 -1.78
C ASN A 54 -12.22 -9.75 -3.23
N TYR A 55 -12.43 -8.44 -3.44
CA TYR A 55 -12.37 -7.84 -4.76
C TYR A 55 -10.98 -7.27 -5.05
N LEU A 56 -10.38 -6.55 -4.10
CA LEU A 56 -9.16 -5.79 -4.34
C LEU A 56 -7.86 -6.58 -4.15
N SER A 57 -7.87 -7.75 -3.51
CA SER A 57 -6.65 -8.53 -3.21
C SER A 57 -5.84 -8.86 -4.46
N HIS A 58 -6.49 -9.29 -5.54
CA HIS A 58 -5.78 -9.63 -6.78
C HIS A 58 -5.13 -8.40 -7.45
N LEU A 59 -5.77 -7.23 -7.36
CA LEU A 59 -5.21 -5.96 -7.84
C LEU A 59 -4.05 -5.50 -6.97
N TYR A 60 -4.16 -5.73 -5.66
CA TYR A 60 -3.15 -5.35 -4.68
C TYR A 60 -1.88 -6.16 -4.89
N GLN A 61 -2.03 -7.46 -5.10
CA GLN A 61 -0.92 -8.32 -5.47
C GLN A 61 -0.29 -7.88 -6.80
N LYS A 62 -1.09 -7.53 -7.82
CA LYS A 62 -0.55 -6.99 -9.09
C LYS A 62 0.26 -5.70 -8.88
N LEU A 63 -0.21 -4.78 -8.03
CA LEU A 63 0.52 -3.57 -7.69
C LEU A 63 1.84 -3.90 -6.99
N SER A 64 1.80 -4.74 -5.95
CA SER A 64 3.00 -5.19 -5.23
C SER A 64 4.05 -5.80 -6.17
N HIS A 65 3.64 -6.66 -7.10
CA HIS A 65 4.55 -7.23 -8.09
C HIS A 65 5.08 -6.19 -9.08
N ARG A 66 4.26 -5.21 -9.48
CA ARG A 66 4.70 -4.12 -10.36
C ARG A 66 5.76 -3.26 -9.68
N ILE A 67 5.53 -2.84 -8.44
CA ILE A 67 6.49 -2.06 -7.64
C ILE A 67 7.79 -2.85 -7.46
N GLU A 68 7.71 -4.16 -7.18
CA GLU A 68 8.90 -5.02 -7.08
C GLU A 68 9.70 -5.08 -8.39
N ARG A 69 9.02 -5.12 -9.53
CA ARG A 69 9.68 -5.07 -10.85
C ARG A 69 10.32 -3.73 -11.14
N LEU A 70 9.75 -2.63 -10.66
CA LEU A 70 10.36 -1.31 -10.78
C LEU A 70 11.59 -1.18 -9.90
N TYR A 71 11.48 -1.61 -8.64
CA TYR A 71 12.60 -1.63 -7.70
C TYR A 71 13.83 -2.33 -8.30
N LYS A 72 13.64 -3.50 -8.93
CA LYS A 72 14.72 -4.27 -9.59
C LYS A 72 15.34 -3.57 -10.82
N LYS A 73 14.74 -2.50 -11.34
CA LYS A 73 15.26 -1.72 -12.47
C LYS A 73 16.05 -0.48 -12.03
N ILE A 74 15.94 -0.08 -10.77
CA ILE A 74 16.64 1.09 -10.24
C ILE A 74 18.13 0.74 -10.14
N ASP A 75 18.97 1.58 -10.72
CA ASP A 75 20.40 1.56 -10.43
C ASP A 75 20.62 2.17 -9.04
N SER A 76 20.85 1.32 -8.04
CA SER A 76 21.00 1.73 -6.65
C SER A 76 22.28 2.53 -6.37
N GLU A 77 23.30 2.41 -7.23
CA GLU A 77 24.51 3.22 -7.11
C GLU A 77 24.27 4.65 -7.61
N GLN A 78 23.47 4.79 -8.67
CA GLN A 78 23.13 6.08 -9.26
C GLN A 78 21.95 6.79 -8.56
N PHE A 79 20.97 6.04 -8.05
CA PHE A 79 19.72 6.54 -7.47
C PHE A 79 19.40 5.90 -6.11
N PRO A 80 20.25 6.10 -5.09
CA PRO A 80 20.14 5.42 -3.81
C PRO A 80 18.90 5.81 -3.00
N ASP A 81 18.47 7.08 -3.00
CA ASP A 81 17.27 7.49 -2.24
C ASP A 81 16.02 6.90 -2.89
N LEU A 82 15.97 6.88 -4.23
CA LEU A 82 14.86 6.28 -4.96
C LEU A 82 14.79 4.77 -4.71
N SER A 83 15.94 4.09 -4.72
CA SER A 83 16.03 2.66 -4.38
C SER A 83 15.50 2.39 -2.97
N ASN A 84 15.93 3.20 -1.99
CA ASN A 84 15.47 3.11 -0.60
C ASN A 84 13.97 3.36 -0.47
N GLY A 85 13.43 4.37 -1.15
CA GLY A 85 11.99 4.68 -1.16
C GLY A 85 11.14 3.51 -1.66
N PHE A 86 11.53 2.91 -2.79
CA PHE A 86 10.86 1.71 -3.30
C PHE A 86 11.00 0.51 -2.36
N ALA A 87 12.17 0.33 -1.74
CA ALA A 87 12.38 -0.73 -0.76
C ALA A 87 11.46 -0.55 0.47
N ASN A 88 11.34 0.68 0.98
CA ASN A 88 10.45 1.01 2.09
C ASN A 88 8.99 0.72 1.73
N LEU A 89 8.54 1.15 0.55
CA LEU A 89 7.19 0.83 0.09
C LEU A 89 6.96 -0.69 -0.01
N LEU A 90 7.94 -1.45 -0.50
CA LEU A 90 7.84 -2.90 -0.58
C LEU A 90 7.69 -3.57 0.79
N ILE A 91 8.28 -3.02 1.85
CA ILE A 91 8.08 -3.52 3.22
C ILE A 91 6.60 -3.46 3.58
N TYR A 92 5.96 -2.29 3.42
CA TYR A 92 4.52 -2.13 3.64
C TYR A 92 3.68 -3.04 2.76
N LEU A 93 3.99 -3.13 1.46
CA LEU A 93 3.20 -3.91 0.52
C LEU A 93 3.29 -5.43 0.79
N LYS A 94 4.40 -5.91 1.35
CA LYS A 94 4.60 -7.33 1.65
C LYS A 94 4.26 -7.69 3.10
N GLU A 95 4.11 -6.71 4.00
CA GLU A 95 3.78 -6.95 5.40
C GLU A 95 2.57 -7.87 5.61
N PRO A 96 1.41 -7.68 4.93
CA PRO A 96 0.24 -8.56 5.11
C PRO A 96 0.51 -10.02 4.75
N ILE A 97 1.42 -10.27 3.79
CA ILE A 97 1.81 -11.60 3.35
C ILE A 97 2.75 -12.22 4.39
N ALA A 98 3.76 -11.46 4.84
CA ALA A 98 4.73 -11.93 5.81
C ALA A 98 4.08 -12.23 7.18
N ARG A 99 3.04 -11.49 7.53
CA ARG A 99 2.32 -11.58 8.82
C ARG A 99 0.95 -12.26 8.67
N GLU A 100 0.73 -13.06 7.61
CA GLU A 100 -0.56 -13.73 7.37
C GLU A 100 -1.02 -14.59 8.55
N ASN A 101 -0.10 -15.18 9.33
CA ASN A 101 -0.43 -16.04 10.46
C ASN A 101 -0.29 -15.35 11.83
N ASP A 102 0.04 -14.06 11.85
CA ASP A 102 0.19 -13.28 13.08
C ASP A 102 -1.18 -12.81 13.59
N LEU A 103 -1.60 -13.35 14.73
CA LEU A 103 -2.91 -13.04 15.33
C LEU A 103 -2.95 -11.65 15.96
N GLU A 104 -1.83 -11.17 16.50
CA GLU A 104 -1.73 -9.84 17.11
C GLU A 104 -1.83 -8.76 16.02
N TYR A 105 -1.06 -8.93 14.94
CA TYR A 105 -1.16 -8.10 13.74
C TYR A 105 -2.59 -8.01 13.21
N LYS A 106 -3.27 -9.15 13.09
CA LYS A 106 -4.67 -9.20 12.65
C LYS A 106 -5.57 -8.44 13.61
N ALA A 107 -5.44 -8.67 14.91
CA ALA A 107 -6.27 -8.02 15.92
C ALA A 107 -6.11 -6.49 15.89
N GLU A 108 -4.89 -5.98 15.80
CA GLU A 108 -4.59 -4.55 15.67
C GLU A 108 -5.23 -3.93 14.43
N ASN A 109 -5.08 -4.59 13.28
CA ASN A 109 -5.67 -4.12 12.02
C ASN A 109 -7.20 -4.12 12.05
N PHE A 110 -7.81 -5.17 12.62
CA PHE A 110 -9.26 -5.24 12.78
C PHE A 110 -9.77 -4.14 13.72
N ALA A 111 -9.05 -3.89 14.83
CA ALA A 111 -9.41 -2.83 15.77
C ALA A 111 -9.32 -1.43 15.12
N TYR A 112 -8.24 -1.15 14.37
CA TYR A 112 -8.09 0.09 13.62
C TYR A 112 -9.28 0.33 12.69
N TRP A 113 -9.56 -0.62 11.80
CA TRP A 113 -10.65 -0.45 10.83
C TRP A 113 -12.01 -0.36 11.49
N ARG A 114 -12.27 -1.16 12.52
CA ARG A 114 -13.51 -1.06 13.30
C ARG A 114 -13.70 0.36 13.86
N ASN A 115 -12.65 0.95 14.43
CA ASN A 115 -12.69 2.30 15.00
C ASN A 115 -12.96 3.37 13.93
N GLN A 116 -12.43 3.22 12.71
CA GLN A 116 -12.73 4.12 11.59
C GLN A 116 -14.19 3.96 11.11
N ILE A 117 -14.64 2.71 10.94
CA ILE A 117 -15.97 2.41 10.37
C ILE A 117 -17.11 2.84 11.29
N VAL A 118 -16.97 2.67 12.61
CA VAL A 118 -18.04 3.10 13.55
C VAL A 118 -18.24 4.61 13.56
N GLN A 119 -17.26 5.38 13.08
CA GLN A 119 -17.33 6.83 12.95
C GLN A 119 -17.78 7.29 11.56
N ASP A 120 -17.76 6.41 10.56
CA ASP A 120 -18.11 6.72 9.16
C ASP A 120 -19.19 5.78 8.62
N THR A 121 -20.41 6.30 8.49
CA THR A 121 -21.56 5.56 7.98
C THR A 121 -21.39 5.10 6.54
N SER A 122 -20.61 5.79 5.71
CA SER A 122 -20.33 5.39 4.32
C SER A 122 -19.48 4.11 4.28
N LEU A 123 -18.46 4.04 5.13
CA LEU A 123 -17.63 2.84 5.30
C LEU A 123 -18.44 1.70 5.92
N ALA A 124 -19.33 1.99 6.88
CA ALA A 124 -20.16 0.97 7.52
C ALA A 124 -21.10 0.25 6.54
N HIS A 125 -21.56 0.95 5.50
CA HIS A 125 -22.42 0.36 4.49
C HIS A 125 -21.63 -0.31 3.34
N ASN A 126 -20.32 -0.07 3.24
CA ASN A 126 -19.46 -0.65 2.21
C ASN A 126 -19.17 -2.14 2.47
N GLY A 127 -19.46 -2.99 1.48
CA GLY A 127 -19.31 -4.44 1.57
C GLY A 127 -17.90 -4.93 1.92
N GLY A 128 -16.85 -4.24 1.46
CA GLY A 128 -15.45 -4.59 1.74
C GLY A 128 -15.04 -4.39 3.20
N PHE A 129 -15.74 -3.50 3.92
CA PHE A 129 -15.47 -3.12 5.31
C PHE A 129 -16.36 -3.85 6.32
N ARG A 130 -17.46 -4.47 5.90
CA ARG A 130 -18.37 -5.19 6.83
C ARG A 130 -17.68 -6.28 7.65
N LYS A 131 -16.60 -6.89 7.13
CA LYS A 131 -15.80 -7.91 7.84
C LYS A 131 -15.23 -7.42 9.17
N TYR A 132 -15.05 -6.11 9.36
CA TYR A 132 -14.55 -5.53 10.61
C TYR A 132 -15.64 -5.21 11.64
N LEU A 133 -16.92 -5.28 11.23
CA LEU A 133 -18.07 -5.04 12.11
C LEU A 133 -18.63 -6.32 12.73
N VAL A 134 -18.33 -7.48 12.14
CA VAL A 134 -18.74 -8.78 12.66
C VAL A 134 -17.73 -9.21 13.70
N THR A 135 -18.12 -9.17 14.97
CA THR A 135 -17.36 -9.78 16.07
C THR A 135 -17.24 -11.28 15.83
N LEU A 136 -16.02 -11.82 15.85
CA LEU A 136 -15.76 -13.21 16.18
C LEU A 136 -16.21 -13.49 17.62
#